data_AF-A0A9P1N8B7-F1
#
_entry.id   AF-A0A9P1N8B7-F1
#
_cell.length_a   1.000
_cell.length_b   1.000
_cell.length_c   1.000
_cell.angle_alpha   90.00
_cell.angle_beta   90.00
_cell.angle_gamma   90.00
#
_symmetry.space_group_name_H-M   'P 1'
#
loop_
_entity.id
_entity.type
_entity.pdbx_description
1 polymer ?
#
loop_
_entity_poly.entity_id
_entity_poly.type
_entity_poly.pdbx_seq_one_letter_code
_entity_poly.pdbx_strand_id
1 'polypeptide(L)'
;MRFLILFIFLSVIILVETSCHTDDYCPGNWNVQRKSDGTPKTCDAMGGVKCEKPYSCVHSRCGMDFCCAHQYKIAQFKKDKEIEADIEEARLEDEKEEQEEL
;
A
#
# COMPACT_ATOMS: atom_id res chain seq x y z
N MET A 1 11.84 -13.70 -34.49
CA MET A 1 10.38 -13.76 -34.27
C MET A 1 9.99 -14.31 -32.90
N ARG A 2 10.71 -15.27 -32.31
CA ARG A 2 10.49 -15.73 -30.91
C ARG A 2 10.67 -14.64 -29.84
N PHE A 3 11.63 -13.73 -30.00
CA PHE A 3 11.84 -12.60 -29.09
C PHE A 3 10.71 -11.55 -29.12
N LEU A 4 10.09 -11.31 -30.28
CA LEU A 4 8.95 -10.40 -30.41
C LEU A 4 7.72 -10.92 -29.65
N ILE A 5 7.51 -12.24 -29.65
CA ILE A 5 6.43 -12.86 -28.89
C ILE A 5 6.67 -12.69 -27.38
N LEU A 6 7.90 -12.90 -26.90
CA LEU A 6 8.26 -12.65 -25.50
C LEU A 6 8.07 -11.18 -25.10
N PHE A 7 8.45 -10.22 -25.94
CA PHE A 7 8.22 -8.79 -25.70
C PHE A 7 6.73 -8.42 -25.67
N ILE A 8 5.92 -9.02 -26.56
CA ILE A 8 4.46 -8.84 -26.55
C ILE A 8 3.87 -9.42 -25.27
N PHE A 9 4.26 -10.63 -24.86
CA PHE A 9 3.83 -11.22 -23.59
C PHE A 9 4.28 -10.40 -22.37
N LEU A 10 5.52 -9.89 -22.34
CA LEU A 10 6.01 -9.01 -21.28
C LEU A 10 5.21 -7.69 -21.21
N SER A 11 4.87 -7.11 -22.37
CA SER A 11 4.10 -5.87 -22.44
C SER A 11 2.65 -6.02 -21.97
N VAL A 12 2.05 -7.20 -22.20
CA VAL A 12 0.67 -7.51 -21.75
C VAL A 12 0.63 -7.71 -20.23
N ILE A 13 1.70 -8.23 -19.61
CA ILE A 13 1.79 -8.38 -18.14
C ILE A 13 1.90 -7.01 -17.43
N ILE A 14 2.48 -5.99 -18.08
CA ILE A 14 2.64 -4.64 -17.51
C ILE A 14 1.34 -3.80 -17.62
N LEU A 15 0.43 -4.19 -18.52
CA LEU A 15 -0.88 -3.56 -18.75
C LEU A 15 -2.00 -4.18 -17.90
N VAL A 16 -1.68 -4.69 -16.71
CA VAL A 16 -2.70 -4.85 -15.67
C VAL A 16 -3.06 -3.43 -15.23
N GLU A 17 -3.98 -2.81 -15.96
CA GLU A 17 -4.77 -1.71 -15.41
C GLU A 17 -5.40 -2.26 -14.14
N THR A 18 -4.85 -1.87 -12.99
CA THR A 18 -5.45 -2.12 -11.69
C THR A 18 -6.77 -1.36 -11.68
N SER A 19 -7.83 -1.99 -12.19
CA SER A 19 -9.20 -1.54 -12.01
C SER A 19 -9.51 -1.67 -10.53
N CYS A 20 -9.09 -0.67 -9.75
CA CYS A 20 -9.22 -0.71 -8.31
C CYS A 20 -10.69 -0.69 -7.95
N HIS A 21 -11.11 -1.73 -7.24
CA HIS A 21 -12.41 -1.73 -6.60
C HIS A 21 -12.40 -0.66 -5.50
N THR A 22 -13.57 -0.17 -5.12
CA THR A 22 -13.71 0.80 -4.01
C THR A 22 -13.05 0.31 -2.72
N ASP A 23 -12.92 -1.00 -2.54
CA ASP A 23 -12.28 -1.64 -1.39
C ASP A 23 -10.74 -1.69 -1.48
N ASP A 24 -10.16 -1.33 -2.63
CA ASP A 24 -8.70 -1.28 -2.85
C ASP A 24 -8.13 0.12 -2.58
N TYR A 25 -8.99 1.15 -2.48
CA TYR A 25 -8.59 2.52 -2.20
C TYR A 25 -8.08 2.72 -0.77
N CYS A 26 -8.72 2.06 0.20
CA CYS A 26 -8.19 1.93 1.55
C CYS A 26 -8.14 0.46 1.93
N PRO A 27 -7.15 0.02 2.71
CA PRO A 27 -7.17 -1.33 3.26
C PRO A 27 -8.49 -1.62 3.98
N GLY A 28 -9.11 -2.77 3.65
CA GLY A 28 -10.23 -3.30 4.41
C GLY A 28 -9.87 -3.48 5.89
N ASN A 29 -10.84 -3.29 6.79
CA ASN A 29 -10.68 -3.36 8.26
C ASN A 29 -9.87 -2.22 8.91
N TRP A 30 -9.56 -1.16 8.17
CA TRP A 30 -9.07 0.08 8.79
C TRP A 30 -10.25 0.98 9.19
N ASN A 31 -10.07 1.80 10.23
CA ASN A 31 -11.04 2.83 10.58
C ASN A 31 -10.95 3.97 9.57
N VAL A 32 -11.65 3.79 8.45
CA VAL A 32 -11.68 4.68 7.29
C VAL A 32 -12.93 5.56 7.38
N GLN A 33 -12.78 6.86 7.08
CA GLN A 33 -13.93 7.74 6.95
C GLN A 33 -14.70 7.38 5.67
N ARG A 34 -16.02 7.15 5.77
CA ARG A 34 -16.89 6.83 4.62
C ARG A 34 -17.87 7.96 4.34
N LYS A 35 -18.31 8.05 3.08
CA LYS A 35 -19.41 8.92 2.64
C LYS A 35 -20.76 8.28 3.00
N SER A 36 -21.85 9.02 2.79
CA SER A 36 -23.22 8.56 3.04
C SER A 36 -23.65 7.37 2.17
N ASP A 37 -23.03 7.20 1.00
CA ASP A 37 -23.24 6.07 0.09
C ASP A 37 -22.43 4.81 0.48
N GLY A 38 -21.66 4.88 1.57
CA GLY A 38 -20.81 3.78 2.04
C GLY A 38 -19.44 3.71 1.36
N THR A 39 -19.14 4.53 0.36
CA THR A 39 -17.83 4.55 -0.29
C THR A 39 -16.76 5.22 0.58
N PRO A 40 -15.47 4.83 0.49
CA PRO A 40 -14.40 5.51 1.21
C PRO A 40 -14.32 7.00 0.84
N LYS A 41 -14.11 7.86 1.84
CA LYS A 41 -13.82 9.28 1.62
C LYS A 41 -12.37 9.40 1.17
N THR A 42 -12.19 9.93 -0.03
CA THR A 42 -10.88 10.29 -0.58
C THR A 42 -10.50 11.71 -0.16
N CYS A 43 -9.20 11.97 -0.14
CA CYS A 43 -8.61 13.27 0.10
C CYS A 43 -7.60 13.58 -0.98
N ASP A 44 -7.34 14.87 -1.17
CA ASP A 44 -6.30 15.34 -2.07
C ASP A 44 -5.10 15.77 -1.22
N ALA A 45 -3.95 15.11 -1.40
CA ALA A 45 -2.73 15.45 -0.68
C ALA A 45 -2.15 16.81 -1.12
N MET A 46 -2.46 17.28 -2.33
CA MET A 46 -2.00 18.55 -2.89
C MET A 46 -3.11 19.61 -3.01
N GLY A 47 -4.37 19.25 -2.80
CA GLY A 47 -5.53 20.13 -2.99
C GLY A 47 -6.47 20.30 -1.79
N GLY A 48 -7.63 20.92 -2.04
CA GLY A 48 -8.50 21.51 -1.02
C GLY A 48 -9.35 20.54 -0.20
N VAL A 49 -9.42 19.25 -0.57
CA VAL A 49 -10.26 18.26 0.12
C VAL A 49 -9.44 17.54 1.20
N LYS A 50 -9.67 17.95 2.44
CA LYS A 50 -8.98 17.40 3.62
C LYS A 50 -9.86 16.41 4.39
N CYS A 51 -9.21 15.47 5.06
CA CYS A 51 -9.85 14.61 6.04
C CYS A 51 -10.24 15.42 7.28
N GLU A 52 -11.38 15.08 7.89
CA GLU A 52 -11.77 15.67 9.17
C GLU A 52 -10.98 15.00 10.29
N LYS A 53 -10.66 15.75 11.36
CA LYS A 53 -10.02 15.15 12.53
C LYS A 53 -10.97 14.11 13.15
N PRO A 54 -10.47 12.95 13.63
CA PRO A 54 -9.05 12.57 13.81
C PRO A 54 -8.45 11.74 12.65
N TYR A 55 -8.93 11.92 11.42
CA TYR A 55 -8.46 11.21 10.24
C TYR A 55 -7.34 11.97 9.52
N SER A 56 -6.46 11.23 8.86
CA SER A 56 -5.37 11.76 8.03
C SER A 56 -5.37 11.12 6.65
N CYS A 57 -4.84 11.86 5.68
CA CYS A 57 -4.75 11.46 4.29
C CYS A 57 -3.60 10.43 4.10
N VAL A 58 -3.91 9.24 3.59
CA VAL A 58 -2.94 8.16 3.35
C VAL A 58 -2.97 7.68 1.90
N HIS A 59 -1.83 7.33 1.35
CA HIS A 59 -1.72 6.91 -0.05
C HIS A 59 -2.46 5.59 -0.27
N SER A 60 -3.36 5.54 -1.27
CA SER A 60 -3.97 4.27 -1.68
C SER A 60 -2.96 3.37 -2.38
N ARG A 61 -3.20 2.05 -2.36
CA ARG A 61 -2.42 1.09 -3.16
C ARG A 61 -2.57 1.30 -4.67
N CYS A 62 -3.56 2.09 -5.08
CA CYS A 62 -3.94 2.33 -6.46
C CYS A 62 -3.30 3.59 -7.07
N GLY A 63 -2.34 4.20 -6.38
CA GLY A 63 -1.39 5.16 -6.96
C GLY A 63 -1.93 6.56 -7.27
N MET A 64 -3.24 6.77 -7.39
CA MET A 64 -3.80 8.07 -7.80
C MET A 64 -4.55 8.82 -6.70
N ASP A 65 -5.31 8.13 -5.82
CA ASP A 65 -6.10 8.78 -4.78
C ASP A 65 -5.57 8.48 -3.37
N PHE A 66 -5.76 9.42 -2.44
CA PHE A 66 -5.50 9.21 -1.03
C PHE A 66 -6.81 9.00 -0.28
N CYS A 67 -6.75 8.29 0.83
CA CYS A 67 -7.92 7.99 1.62
C CYS A 67 -7.81 8.46 3.07
N CYS A 68 -8.95 8.69 3.72
CA CYS A 68 -9.00 9.20 5.09
C CYS A 68 -9.01 8.06 6.11
N ALA A 69 -7.85 7.80 6.74
CA ALA A 69 -7.69 6.78 7.77
C ALA A 69 -7.46 7.40 9.15
N HIS A 70 -7.96 6.76 10.20
CA HIS A 70 -7.78 7.26 11.57
C HIS A 70 -6.30 7.22 11.97
N GLN A 71 -5.81 8.31 12.58
CA GLN A 71 -4.43 8.46 13.03
C GLN A 71 -3.86 7.30 13.86
N TYR A 72 -4.65 6.66 14.75
CA TYR A 72 -4.13 5.57 15.56
C TYR A 72 -3.78 4.33 14.71
N LYS A 73 -4.56 4.03 13.65
CA LYS A 73 -4.26 2.94 12.71
C LYS A 73 -3.00 3.23 11.91
N ILE A 74 -2.83 4.48 11.50
CA ILE A 74 -1.61 4.92 10.80
C ILE A 74 -0.39 4.75 11.70
N ALA A 75 -0.51 5.11 12.98
CA ALA A 75 0.57 4.92 13.96
C ALA A 75 0.87 3.43 14.20
N GLN A 76 -0.17 2.60 14.32
CA GLN A 76 -0.02 1.15 14.46
C GLN A 76 0.71 0.54 13.26
N PHE A 77 0.25 0.86 12.05
CA PHE A 77 0.86 0.36 10.82
C PHE A 77 2.34 0.73 10.67
N LYS A 78 2.73 1.94 11.09
CA LYS A 78 4.14 2.35 11.08
C LYS A 78 4.98 1.51 12.03
N LYS A 79 4.47 1.21 13.22
CA LYS A 79 5.15 0.34 14.19
C LYS A 79 5.25 -1.09 13.68
N ASP A 80 4.18 -1.62 13.10
CA ASP A 80 4.18 -2.98 12.57
C ASP A 80 5.24 -3.14 11.47
N LYS A 81 5.43 -2.12 10.62
CA LYS A 81 6.48 -2.10 9.59
C LYS A 81 7.90 -2.02 10.13
N GLU A 82 8.10 -1.26 11.21
CA GLU A 82 9.39 -1.16 11.89
C GLU A 82 9.79 -2.53 12.46
N ILE A 83 8.86 -3.18 13.17
CA ILE A 83 9.06 -4.52 13.73
C ILE A 83 9.34 -5.55 12.62
N GLU A 84 8.59 -5.50 11.52
CA GLU A 84 8.80 -6.42 10.39
C GLU A 84 10.19 -6.24 9.76
N ALA A 85 10.68 -5.00 9.64
CA ALA A 85 12.01 -4.72 9.14
C ALA A 85 13.11 -5.25 10.08
N ASP A 86 12.97 -5.05 11.40
CA ASP A 86 13.92 -5.53 12.39
C ASP A 86 14.00 -7.07 12.39
N ILE A 87 12.86 -7.76 12.26
CA ILE A 87 12.80 -9.23 12.17
C ILE A 87 13.46 -9.72 10.88
N GLU A 88 13.22 -9.04 9.75
CA GLU A 88 13.84 -9.39 8.47
C GLU A 88 15.35 -9.20 8.51
N GLU A 89 15.82 -8.10 9.10
CA GLU A 89 17.25 -7.82 9.28
C GLU A 89 17.92 -8.91 10.12
N ALA A 90 17.34 -9.26 11.27
CA ALA A 90 17.85 -10.34 12.11
C ALA A 90 17.90 -11.69 11.36
N ARG A 91 16.87 -12.01 10.57
CA ARG A 91 16.86 -13.25 9.77
C ARG A 91 17.97 -13.27 8.72
N LEU A 92 18.25 -12.13 8.09
CA LEU A 92 19.31 -12.02 7.09
C LEU A 92 20.71 -12.04 7.73
N GLU A 93 20.86 -11.54 8.95
CA GLU A 93 22.10 -11.66 9.74
C GLU A 93 22.38 -13.14 10.07
N ASP A 94 21.40 -13.86 10.61
CA ASP A 94 21.51 -15.30 10.90
C ASP A 94 21.88 -16.11 9.64
N GLU A 95 21.18 -15.88 8.52
CA GLU A 95 21.45 -16.55 7.23
C GLU A 95 22.85 -16.24 6.67
N LYS A 96 23.39 -15.06 6.99
CA LYS A 96 24.73 -14.65 6.55
C LYS A 96 25.82 -15.28 7.43
N GLU A 97 25.61 -15.36 8.74
CA GLU A 97 26.53 -16.05 9.66
C GLU A 97 26.63 -17.54 9.31
N GLU A 98 25.50 -18.21 9.01
CA GLU A 98 25.49 -19.62 8.56
C GLU A 98 26.25 -19.85 7.25
N GLN A 99 26.25 -18.85 6.35
CA GLN A 99 27.00 -18.92 5.08
C GLN A 99 28.50 -18.61 5.24
N GLU A 100 28.90 -17.88 6.28
CA GLU A 100 30.30 -17.57 6.58
C GLU A 100 31.00 -18.70 7.39
N GLU A 101 30.24 -19.59 8.04
CA GLU A 101 30.76 -20.81 8.70
C GLU A 101 30.99 -22.00 7.74
N LEU A 102 30.68 -21.85 6.44
CA LEU A 102 30.74 -22.91 5.41
C LEU A 102 31.86 -22.66 4.38
#